data_AF-A0A4R7CZ71-F1
#
_entry.id   AF-A0A4R7CZ71-F1
#
_cell.length_a   1.000
_cell.length_b   1.000
_cell.length_c   1.000
_cell.angle_alpha   90.00
_cell.angle_beta   90.00
_cell.angle_gamma   90.00
#
_symmetry.space_group_name_H-M   'P 1'
#
loop_
_entity.id
_entity.type
_entity.pdbx_description
1 polymer ?
#
loop_
_entity_poly.entity_id
_entity_poly.type
_entity_poly.pdbx_seq_one_letter_code
_entity_poly.pdbx_strand_id
1 'polypeptide(L)'
;MATLVNDRIDVRISKEHKELIKYAAEISGFKTVSEFIVTLAKNEANRIIEEESKILKSMNDKVLFVETLLDPPTPNKALEAARKAYNQFSNLSSDDLKGFRKKA
;
A
#
# COMPACT_ATOMS: atom_id res chain seq x y z
N MET A 1 24.15 -0.08 -21.54
CA MET A 1 23.50 1.04 -20.81
C MET A 1 22.01 0.86 -20.95
N ALA A 2 21.27 0.68 -19.85
CA ALA A 2 19.82 0.58 -19.91
C ALA A 2 19.26 1.90 -20.42
N THR A 3 18.55 1.87 -21.55
CA THR A 3 17.88 3.03 -22.13
C THR A 3 16.82 3.49 -21.13
N LEU A 4 16.94 4.72 -20.63
CA LEU A 4 15.88 5.32 -19.81
C LEU A 4 14.66 5.53 -20.71
N VAL A 5 13.63 4.73 -20.51
CA VAL A 5 12.33 4.91 -21.17
C VAL A 5 11.65 6.07 -20.48
N ASN A 6 11.57 7.21 -21.17
CA ASN A 6 10.91 8.42 -20.65
C ASN A 6 9.47 8.46 -21.17
N ASP A 7 8.52 8.52 -20.24
CA ASP A 7 7.10 8.73 -20.54
C ASP A 7 6.72 10.23 -20.48
N ARG A 8 5.61 10.59 -21.12
CA ARG A 8 5.11 11.98 -21.20
C ARG A 8 3.73 12.11 -20.57
N ILE A 9 3.50 13.26 -19.94
CA ILE A 9 2.20 13.65 -19.40
C ILE A 9 1.73 14.88 -20.19
N ASP A 10 0.60 14.75 -20.89
CA ASP A 10 0.00 15.83 -21.68
C ASP A 10 -1.27 16.35 -20.99
N VAL A 11 -1.26 17.62 -20.58
CA VAL A 11 -2.38 18.26 -19.89
C VAL A 11 -2.68 19.63 -20.51
N ARG A 12 -3.97 19.89 -20.76
CA ARG A 12 -4.46 21.22 -21.16
C ARG A 12 -4.98 21.96 -19.94
N ILE A 13 -4.54 23.20 -19.77
CA ILE A 13 -4.95 24.09 -18.67
C ILE A 13 -5.31 25.48 -19.23
N SER A 14 -6.09 26.24 -18.46
CA SER A 14 -6.39 27.64 -18.77
C SER A 14 -5.13 28.51 -18.65
N LYS A 15 -5.16 29.70 -19.28
CA LYS A 15 -4.09 30.69 -19.15
C LYS A 15 -3.89 31.11 -17.70
N GLU A 16 -4.99 31.34 -16.98
CA GLU A 16 -5.00 31.73 -15.57
C GLU A 16 -4.31 30.66 -14.69
N HIS A 17 -4.65 29.38 -14.85
CA HIS A 17 -3.98 28.30 -14.12
C HIS A 17 -2.49 28.25 -14.43
N LYS A 18 -2.11 28.47 -15.70
CA LYS A 18 -0.70 28.48 -16.11
C LYS A 18 0.08 29.63 -15.45
N GLU A 19 -0.53 30.80 -15.32
CA GLU A 19 0.08 31.97 -14.67
C GLU A 19 0.23 31.75 -13.17
N LEU A 20 -0.80 31.23 -12.51
CA LEU A 20 -0.77 30.86 -11.10
C LEU A 20 0.34 29.83 -10.80
N ILE A 21 0.40 28.75 -11.59
CA ILE A 21 1.42 27.70 -11.42
C ILE A 21 2.83 28.26 -11.67
N LYS A 22 2.99 29.13 -12.67
CA LYS A 22 4.27 29.80 -12.95
C LYS A 22 4.76 30.62 -11.76
N TYR A 23 3.88 31.46 -11.22
CA TYR A 23 4.20 32.30 -10.08
C TYR A 23 4.56 31.45 -8.85
N ALA A 24 3.76 30.41 -8.56
CA ALA A 24 4.03 29.48 -7.48
C ALA A 24 5.38 28.76 -7.63
N ALA A 25 5.73 28.34 -8.85
CA ALA A 25 7.01 27.69 -9.14
C ALA A 25 8.20 28.64 -8.89
N GLU A 26 8.08 29.90 -9.30
CA GLU A 26 9.11 30.93 -9.13
C GLU A 26 9.37 31.24 -7.66
N ILE A 27 8.32 31.54 -6.88
CA ILE A 27 8.48 31.83 -5.44
C ILE A 27 8.93 30.60 -4.64
N SER A 28 8.65 29.39 -5.14
CA SER A 28 9.11 28.14 -4.53
C SER A 28 10.54 27.76 -4.94
N GLY A 29 11.19 28.54 -5.81
CA GLY A 29 12.60 28.35 -6.18
C GLY A 29 12.85 27.25 -7.23
N PHE A 30 11.82 26.82 -7.98
CA PHE A 30 11.99 25.82 -9.03
C PHE A 30 12.58 26.42 -10.30
N LYS A 31 13.43 25.66 -10.99
CA LYS A 31 14.06 26.13 -12.24
C LYS A 31 13.08 26.17 -13.40
N THR A 32 12.11 25.26 -13.41
CA THR A 32 11.08 25.19 -14.46
C THR A 32 9.72 24.83 -13.89
N VAL A 33 8.67 25.25 -14.61
CA VAL A 33 7.27 24.89 -14.31
C VAL A 33 7.04 23.37 -14.38
N SER A 34 7.70 22.70 -15.32
CA SER A 34 7.59 21.24 -15.47
C SER A 34 8.18 20.51 -14.26
N GLU A 35 9.35 20.96 -13.78
CA GLU A 35 9.97 20.42 -12.57
C GLU A 35 9.09 20.64 -11.34
N PHE A 36 8.49 21.82 -11.20
CA PHE A 36 7.53 22.12 -10.14
C PHE A 36 6.33 21.17 -10.18
N ILE A 37 5.67 21.01 -11.33
CA ILE A 37 4.49 20.15 -11.47
C ILE A 37 4.84 18.69 -11.15
N VAL A 38 5.91 18.15 -11.75
CA VAL A 38 6.31 16.75 -11.55
C VAL A 38 6.68 16.49 -10.09
N THR A 39 7.39 17.43 -9.46
CA THR A 39 7.78 17.30 -8.05
C THR A 39 6.57 17.29 -7.13
N LEU A 40 5.64 18.23 -7.29
CA LEU A 40 4.46 18.28 -6.44
C LEU A 40 3.51 17.10 -6.70
N ALA A 41 3.31 16.71 -7.95
CA ALA A 41 2.51 15.54 -8.29
C ALA A 41 3.08 14.26 -7.66
N LYS A 42 4.41 14.08 -7.71
CA LYS A 42 5.09 12.95 -7.06
C LYS A 42 4.92 12.98 -5.53
N ASN A 43 5.11 14.15 -4.92
CA ASN A 43 5.00 14.28 -3.46
C ASN A 43 3.58 13.98 -2.99
N GLU A 44 2.58 14.51 -3.71
CA GLU A 44 1.18 14.26 -3.38
C GLU A 44 0.78 12.80 -3.62
N ALA A 45 1.24 12.19 -4.71
CA ALA A 45 1.02 10.77 -4.96
C ALA A 45 1.60 9.91 -3.82
N ASN A 46 2.82 10.20 -3.37
CA ASN A 46 3.43 9.51 -2.24
C ASN A 46 2.63 9.70 -0.95
N ARG A 47 2.16 10.93 -0.68
CA ARG A 47 1.34 11.24 0.49
C ARG A 47 0.04 10.43 0.49
N ILE A 48 -0.65 10.37 -0.65
CA ILE A 48 -1.89 9.59 -0.81
C ILE A 48 -1.62 8.09 -0.60
N ILE A 49 -0.57 7.55 -1.23
CA ILE A 49 -0.20 6.14 -1.08
C ILE A 49 0.14 5.82 0.37
N GLU A 50 0.91 6.67 1.05
CA GLU A 50 1.28 6.48 2.45
C GLU A 50 0.06 6.55 3.37
N GLU A 51 -0.85 7.49 3.10
CA GLU A 51 -2.09 7.65 3.86
C GLU A 51 -3.03 6.44 3.70
N GLU A 52 -3.15 5.93 2.48
CA GLU A 52 -4.01 4.78 2.17
C GLU A 52 -3.40 3.44 2.61
N SER A 53 -2.08 3.29 2.54
CA SER A 53 -1.38 2.06 2.93
C SER A 53 -1.20 1.88 4.44
N LYS A 54 -1.50 2.92 5.24
CA LYS A 54 -1.51 2.80 6.71
C LYS A 54 -2.57 1.80 7.15
N ILE A 55 -2.12 0.70 7.74
CA ILE A 55 -2.98 -0.35 8.31
C ILE A 55 -3.79 0.20 9.50
N LEU A 56 -3.18 1.04 10.32
CA LEU A 56 -3.81 1.63 11.50
C LEU A 56 -4.22 3.08 11.19
N LYS A 57 -5.40 3.25 10.60
CA LYS A 57 -5.91 4.58 10.18
C LYS A 57 -6.48 5.37 11.35
N SER A 58 -7.31 4.76 12.20
CA SER A 58 -7.91 5.47 13.33
C SER A 58 -7.03 5.46 14.58
N MET A 59 -7.24 6.43 15.48
CA MET A 59 -6.56 6.44 16.78
C MET A 59 -6.96 5.21 17.62
N ASN A 60 -8.21 4.77 17.52
CA ASN A 60 -8.70 3.59 18.23
C ASN A 60 -7.99 2.33 17.76
N ASP A 61 -7.75 2.17 16.45
CA ASP A 61 -7.02 1.02 15.91
C ASP A 61 -5.58 0.99 16.44
N LYS A 62 -4.94 2.16 16.54
CA LYS A 62 -3.58 2.29 17.09
C LYS A 62 -3.53 1.92 18.57
N VAL A 63 -4.48 2.41 19.36
CA VAL A 63 -4.60 2.08 20.79
C VAL A 63 -4.83 0.58 20.96
N LEU A 64 -5.84 0.03 20.29
CA LEU A 64 -6.16 -1.40 20.37
C LEU A 64 -4.97 -2.26 19.95
N PHE A 65 -4.25 -1.87 18.90
CA PHE A 65 -3.06 -2.59 18.44
C PHE A 65 -1.96 -2.59 19.50
N VAL A 66 -1.64 -1.44 20.09
CA VAL A 66 -0.62 -1.34 21.15
C VAL A 66 -1.04 -2.10 22.40
N GLU A 67 -2.29 -1.96 22.84
CA GLU A 67 -2.84 -2.72 23.97
C GLU A 67 -2.73 -4.23 23.74
N THR A 68 -3.08 -4.71 22.54
CA THR A 68 -2.97 -6.13 22.16
C THR A 68 -1.51 -6.61 22.13
N LEU A 69 -0.54 -5.74 21.81
CA LEU A 69 0.88 -6.10 21.87
C LEU A 69 1.41 -6.18 23.30
N LEU A 70 0.92 -5.31 24.20
CA LEU A 70 1.33 -5.25 25.60
C LEU A 70 0.65 -6.33 26.45
N ASP A 71 -0.62 -6.62 26.17
CA ASP A 71 -1.42 -7.67 26.81
C ASP A 71 -2.09 -8.57 25.75
N PRO A 72 -1.36 -9.57 25.22
CA PRO A 72 -1.88 -10.43 24.17
C PRO A 72 -3.05 -11.30 24.64
N PRO A 73 -4.24 -11.21 24.02
CA PRO A 73 -5.38 -12.00 24.43
C PRO A 73 -5.17 -13.49 24.11
N THR A 74 -5.79 -14.36 24.90
CA THR A 74 -5.79 -15.81 24.62
C THR A 74 -6.51 -16.11 23.31
N PRO A 75 -6.05 -17.09 22.50
CA PRO A 75 -6.72 -17.50 21.27
C PRO A 75 -8.18 -17.86 21.52
N ASN A 76 -9.08 -17.40 20.66
CA ASN A 76 -10.48 -17.83 20.73
C ASN A 76 -10.64 -19.26 20.17
N LYS A 77 -11.80 -19.88 20.46
CA LYS A 77 -12.11 -21.26 20.03
C LYS A 77 -11.99 -21.46 18.51
N ALA A 78 -12.31 -20.43 17.72
CA ALA A 78 -12.23 -20.49 16.26
C ALA A 78 -10.77 -20.54 15.77
N LEU A 79 -9.89 -19.72 16.36
CA LEU A 79 -8.46 -19.69 16.05
C LEU A 79 -7.77 -21.00 16.49
N GLU A 80 -8.16 -21.56 17.64
CA GLU A 80 -7.68 -22.87 18.06
C GLU A 80 -8.09 -23.99 17.09
N ALA A 81 -9.34 -23.97 16.63
CA ALA A 81 -9.84 -24.93 15.64
C ALA A 81 -9.10 -24.79 14.30
N ALA A 82 -8.90 -23.56 13.81
CA ALA A 82 -8.14 -23.30 12.60
C ALA A 82 -6.70 -23.81 12.69
N ARG A 83 -6.03 -23.60 13.84
CA ARG A 83 -4.69 -24.13 14.11
C ARG A 83 -4.67 -25.66 14.07
N LYS A 84 -5.66 -26.33 14.67
CA LYS A 84 -5.76 -27.81 14.62
C LYS A 84 -5.94 -28.31 13.19
N ALA A 85 -6.82 -27.67 12.41
CA ALA A 85 -7.04 -28.02 11.00
C ALA A 85 -5.78 -27.81 10.16
N TYR A 86 -5.06 -26.70 10.34
CA TYR A 86 -3.79 -26.45 9.68
C TYR A 86 -2.74 -27.51 10.03
N ASN A 87 -2.58 -27.85 11.31
CA ASN A 87 -1.62 -28.87 11.73
C ASN A 87 -1.96 -30.26 11.17
N GLN A 88 -3.24 -30.60 11.08
CA GLN A 88 -3.67 -31.83 10.41
C GLN A 88 -3.30 -31.80 8.94
N PHE A 89 -3.53 -30.68 8.26
CA PHE A 89 -3.16 -30.51 6.85
C PHE A 89 -1.64 -30.57 6.63
N SER A 90 -0.84 -29.87 7.46
CA SER A 90 0.61 -29.82 7.33
C SER A 90 1.30 -31.15 7.63
N ASN A 91 0.65 -32.00 8.43
CA ASN A 91 1.17 -33.32 8.82
C ASN A 91 0.66 -34.45 7.91
N LEU A 92 -0.11 -34.15 6.85
CA LEU A 92 -0.46 -35.12 5.83
C LEU A 92 0.81 -35.52 5.05
N SER A 93 1.13 -36.81 5.05
CA SER A 93 2.18 -37.39 4.20
C SER A 93 1.68 -37.49 2.75
N SER A 94 2.61 -37.61 1.80
CA SER A 94 2.26 -37.87 0.39
C SER A 94 1.43 -39.14 0.18
N ASP A 95 1.44 -40.05 1.15
CA ASP A 95 0.59 -41.24 1.17
C ASP A 95 -0.88 -40.94 1.51
N ASP A 96 -1.16 -39.92 2.32
CA ASP A 96 -2.52 -39.55 2.73
C ASP A 96 -3.28 -38.81 1.62
N LEU A 97 -2.55 -38.20 0.67
CA LEU A 97 -3.11 -37.51 -0.50
C LEU A 97 -3.55 -38.46 -1.62
N LYS A 98 -3.23 -39.77 -1.53
CA LYS A 98 -3.59 -40.78 -2.56
C LYS A 98 -5.10 -41.02 -2.69
N GLY A 99 -5.89 -40.66 -1.68
CA GLY A 99 -7.36 -40.75 -1.70
C GLY A 99 -8.05 -39.65 -2.52
N PHE A 100 -7.41 -38.48 -2.70
CA PHE A 100 -8.02 -37.34 -3.40
C PHE A 100 -7.96 -37.44 -4.93
N ARG A 101 -7.12 -38.31 -5.50
CA ARG A 101 -6.98 -38.50 -6.96
C ARG A 101 -7.90 -39.57 -7.57
N LYS A 102 -8.82 -40.18 -6.82
CA LYS A 102 -9.74 -41.20 -7.36
C LYS A 102 -11.20 -40.75 -7.36
N LYS A 103 -11.53 -39.75 -8.18
CA LYS A 103 -12.82 -39.65 -8.88
C LYS A 103 -12.61 -38.80 -10.14
N ALA A 104 -12.20 -39.46 -11.22
CA ALA A 104 -12.54 -39.09 -12.59
C ALA A 104 -13.59 -40.09 -13.07
#